data_AF-A0A4U3AKK4-F1
#
_entry.id   AF-A0A4U3AKK4-F1
#
_cell.length_a   1.000
_cell.length_b   1.000
_cell.length_c   1.000
_cell.angle_alpha   90.00
_cell.angle_beta   90.00
_cell.angle_gamma   90.00
#
_symmetry.space_group_name_H-M   'P 1'
#
loop_
_entity.id
_entity.type
_entity.pdbx_description
1 polymer ?
#
loop_
_entity_poly.entity_id
_entity_poly.type
_entity_poly.pdbx_seq_one_letter_code
_entity_poly.pdbx_strand_id
1 'polypeptide(L)' 'FTFNEMLRMFLKAGYSISKVDRVYIDHKMYEPLIEELYGICKKYRLGSGFMAETVVFQYIIEAEKSQL' A
#
# COMPACT_ATOMS: atom_id res chain seq x y z
N PHE A 1 6.78 6.87 -0.67
CA PHE A 1 5.72 6.84 0.36
C PHE A 1 5.14 5.44 0.44
N THR A 2 4.68 4.98 1.60
CA THR A 2 3.84 3.76 1.68
C THR A 2 2.41 4.10 1.29
N PHE A 3 1.57 3.09 1.05
CA PHE A 3 0.15 3.31 0.71
C PHE A 3 -0.55 4.15 1.77
N ASN A 4 -0.35 3.82 3.05
CA ASN A 4 -0.93 4.55 4.17
C ASN A 4 -0.51 6.03 4.22
N GLU A 5 0.76 6.35 3.92
CA GLU A 5 1.19 7.75 3.87
C GLU A 5 0.58 8.50 2.68
N MET A 6 0.43 7.84 1.53
CA MET A 6 -0.24 8.45 0.37
C MET A 6 -1.71 8.74 0.66
N LEU A 7 -2.43 7.81 1.31
CA LEU A 7 -3.81 8.05 1.74
C LEU A 7 -3.88 9.23 2.71
N ARG A 8 -3.01 9.26 3.73
CA ARG A 8 -2.96 10.38 4.69
C ARG A 8 -2.70 11.71 4.02
N MET A 9 -1.82 11.76 3.02
CA MET A 9 -1.49 12.97 2.29
C MET A 9 -2.73 13.59 1.63
N PHE A 10 -3.48 12.80 0.87
CA PHE A 10 -4.69 13.29 0.18
C PHE A 10 -5.84 13.58 1.15
N LEU A 11 -6.10 12.67 2.10
CA LEU A 11 -7.20 12.83 3.05
C LEU A 11 -7.01 14.07 3.94
N LYS A 12 -5.79 14.34 4.42
CA LYS A 12 -5.50 15.54 5.21
C LYS A 12 -5.57 16.84 4.41
N ALA A 13 -5.45 16.76 3.09
CA ALA A 13 -5.58 17.90 2.19
C ALA A 13 -7.03 18.14 1.72
N GLY A 14 -8.01 17.39 2.24
CA GLY A 14 -9.42 17.53 1.87
C GLY A 14 -9.78 16.84 0.55
N TYR A 15 -9.01 15.85 0.11
CA TYR A 15 -9.37 15.04 -1.04
C TYR A 15 -9.97 13.71 -0.59
N SER A 16 -10.94 13.21 -1.34
CA SER A 16 -11.43 11.83 -1.23
C SER A 16 -10.73 10.96 -2.25
N ILE A 17 -10.40 9.72 -1.89
CA ILE A 17 -9.78 8.78 -2.81
C ILE A 17 -10.87 8.09 -3.63
N SER A 18 -10.90 8.33 -4.94
CA SER A 18 -11.88 7.76 -5.85
C SER A 18 -11.41 6.44 -6.43
N LYS A 19 -10.13 6.37 -6.82
CA LYS A 19 -9.53 5.18 -7.42
C LYS A 19 -8.09 4.99 -6.99
N VAL A 20 -7.68 3.73 -6.86
CA VAL A 20 -6.31 3.32 -6.61
C VAL A 20 -5.95 2.20 -7.58
N ASP A 21 -5.06 2.50 -8.52
CA ASP A 21 -4.43 1.50 -9.38
C ASP A 21 -3.07 1.10 -8.78
N ARG A 22 -2.77 -0.20 -8.84
CA ARG A 22 -1.53 -0.79 -8.33
C ARG A 22 -0.72 -1.30 -9.51
N VAL A 23 0.52 -0.82 -9.64
CA VAL A 23 1.47 -1.26 -10.64
C VAL A 23 2.41 -2.28 -10.01
N TYR A 24 2.54 -3.42 -10.66
CA TYR A 24 3.38 -4.54 -10.22
C TYR A 24 4.54 -4.73 -11.19
N ILE A 25 5.64 -5.25 -10.65
CA ILE A 25 6.75 -5.79 -11.44
C ILE A 25 6.88 -7.28 -11.13
N ASP A 26 7.61 -8.02 -11.96
CA ASP A 26 7.92 -9.41 -11.65
C ASP A 26 8.66 -9.49 -10.31
N HIS A 27 8.15 -10.33 -9.42
CA HIS A 27 8.65 -10.51 -8.06
C HIS A 27 8.69 -11.99 -7.67
N LYS A 28 8.58 -12.91 -8.63
CA LYS A 28 8.49 -14.36 -8.36
C LYS A 28 9.67 -14.87 -7.53
N MET A 29 10.87 -14.37 -7.82
CA MET A 29 12.09 -14.74 -7.06
C MET A 29 12.05 -14.31 -5.58
N TYR A 30 11.18 -13.36 -5.22
CA TYR A 30 11.05 -12.82 -3.87
C TYR A 30 9.87 -13.42 -3.10
N GLU A 31 9.01 -14.24 -3.72
CA GLU A 31 7.84 -14.85 -3.07
C GLU A 31 8.18 -15.55 -1.74
N PRO A 32 9.22 -16.42 -1.65
CA PRO A 32 9.55 -17.07 -0.38
C PRO A 32 9.94 -16.08 0.72
N LEU A 33 10.74 -15.06 0.36
CA LEU A 33 11.16 -14.02 1.30
C LEU A 33 9.97 -13.19 1.79
N ILE A 34 9.05 -12.84 0.89
CA ILE A 34 7.84 -12.08 1.22
C ILE A 34 6.97 -12.87 2.21
N GLU A 35 6.84 -14.19 2.04
CA GLU A 35 6.07 -15.03 2.96
C GLU A 35 6.70 -15.12 4.35
N GLU A 36 8.02 -15.29 4.44
CA GLU A 36 8.74 -15.30 5.73
C GLU A 36 8.59 -13.97 6.48
N LEU A 37 8.78 -12.86 5.78
CA LEU A 37 8.59 -11.51 6.34
C LEU A 37 7.15 -11.28 6.78
N TYR A 38 6.17 -11.76 6.00
CA TYR A 38 4.77 -11.69 6.39
C TYR A 38 4.47 -12.48 7.68
N GLY A 39 5.09 -13.65 7.84
CA GLY A 39 5.03 -14.44 9.07
C GLY A 39 5.52 -13.64 10.29
N ILE A 40 6.64 -12.91 10.14
CA ILE A 40 7.17 -12.00 11.15
C ILE A 40 6.17 -10.86 11.42
N CYS A 41 5.64 -10.21 10.37
CA CYS A 41 4.65 -9.15 10.53
C CYS A 41 3.42 -9.61 11.33
N LYS A 42 2.90 -10.82 11.06
CA LYS A 42 1.82 -11.41 11.85
C LYS A 42 2.21 -11.67 13.29
N LYS A 43 3.37 -12.32 13.50
CA LYS A 43 3.86 -12.70 14.84
C LYS A 43 4.01 -11.49 15.76
N TYR A 44 4.50 -10.38 15.23
CA TYR A 44 4.76 -9.16 15.99
C TYR A 44 3.67 -8.08 15.82
N ARG A 45 2.54 -8.40 15.16
CA ARG A 45 1.40 -7.48 14.94
C ARG A 45 1.81 -6.17 14.25
N LEU A 46 2.68 -6.26 13.24
CA LEU A 46 3.17 -5.13 12.46
C LEU A 46 2.23 -4.83 11.29
N GLY A 47 1.23 -3.98 11.53
CA GLY A 47 0.25 -3.59 10.51
C GLY A 47 -0.59 -4.76 10.00
N SER A 48 -1.29 -4.57 8.87
CA SER A 48 -2.24 -5.55 8.32
C SER A 48 -2.07 -5.83 6.83
N GLY A 49 -1.33 -5.00 6.08
CA GLY A 49 -1.29 -5.01 4.61
C GLY A 49 -0.01 -5.52 3.96
N PHE A 50 0.97 -6.05 4.72
CA PHE A 50 2.33 -6.29 4.21
C PHE A 50 2.37 -7.05 2.87
N MET A 51 1.75 -8.23 2.76
CA MET A 51 1.75 -8.99 1.49
C MET A 51 1.11 -8.22 0.32
N ALA A 52 0.05 -7.47 0.59
CA ALA A 52 -0.68 -6.73 -0.45
C ALA A 52 0.03 -5.44 -0.86
N GLU A 53 0.87 -4.87 0.01
CA GLU A 53 1.58 -3.61 -0.23
C GLU A 53 3.01 -3.84 -0.72
N THR A 54 3.70 -4.89 -0.26
CA THR A 54 5.12 -5.11 -0.54
C THR A 54 5.43 -5.48 -1.99
N VAL A 55 4.45 -6.00 -2.73
CA VAL A 55 4.57 -6.35 -4.15
C VAL A 55 4.19 -5.20 -5.08
N VAL A 56 3.65 -4.10 -4.53
CA VAL A 56 3.24 -2.95 -5.31
C VAL A 56 4.45 -2.05 -5.54
N PHE A 57 4.88 -1.98 -6.80
CA PHE A 57 5.98 -1.11 -7.20
C PHE A 57 5.57 0.37 -7.15
N GLN A 58 4.35 0.67 -7.60
CA GLN A 58 3.81 2.03 -7.61
C GLN A 58 2.30 2.03 -7.44
N TYR A 59 1.79 3.06 -6.75
CA TYR A 59 0.36 3.39 -6.72
C TYR A 59 0.08 4.57 -7.65
N ILE A 60 -1.00 4.48 -8.43
CA ILE A 60 -1.60 5.61 -9.14
C ILE A 60 -2.92 5.89 -8.44
N ILE A 61 -3.04 7.08 -7.86
CA ILE A 61 -4.18 7.44 -7.02
C ILE A 61 -4.93 8.58 -7.70
N GLU A 62 -6.20 8.32 -8.00
CA GLU A 62 -7.15 9.35 -8.39
C GLU A 62 -7.84 9.87 -7.13
N ALA A 63 -7.57 11.13 -6.82
CA ALA A 63 -8.11 11.81 -5.66
C ALA A 63 -8.98 12.98 -6.13
N GLU A 64 -10.28 12.91 -5.81
CA GLU A 64 -11.23 13.96 -6.12
C GLU A 64 -11.22 15.02 -5.03
N LYS A 65 -11.39 16.29 -5.45
CA LYS A 65 -11.56 17.38 -4.51
C LYS A 65 -12.82 17.11 -3.69
N SER A 66 -12.62 16.86 -2.40
CA SER A 66 -13.70 16.72 -1.45
C SER A 66 -13.80 18.01 -0.63
N GLN A 67 -14.87 18.13 0.14
CA GLN A 67 -14.98 19.19 1.14
C GLN A 67 -14.62 18.57 2.48
N LEU A 68 -13.48 19.00 3.03
CA LEU A 68 -13.32 19.11 4.47
C LEU A 68 -13.75 20.51 4.90
#